data_AF-A0A841ZI74-F1
#
_entry.id   AF-A0A841ZI74-F1
#
_cell.length_a   1.000
_cell.length_b   1.000
_cell.length_c   1.000
_cell.angle_alpha   90.00
_cell.angle_beta   90.00
_cell.angle_gamma   90.00
#
_symmetry.space_group_name_H-M   'P 1'
#
loop_
_entity.id
_entity.type
_entity.pdbx_description
1 polymer ?
#
loop_
_entity_poly.entity_id
_entity_poly.type
_entity_poly.pdbx_seq_one_letter_code
_entity_poly.pdbx_strand_id
1 'polypeptide(L)'
;MKNSWKIIIGIAVVLLIIGIPFVATYNSLNKKQNEVDAQWANVESKLQRRYDLIPNLVNAVKGDMKQEKEVFGAIADARSAVSKASSQNEQIKAAGQMESAVSRLIATVENYPELKSSDNVTRLMDELAGTENRISVERDKYNEVVKSYNTKVKSAPTSFVAGMLGFETKPYFKAVEGADKAPEVNFD
;
A
#
# COMPACT_ATOMS: atom_id res chain seq x y z
N MET A 1 56.63 -25.88 -1.90
CA MET A 1 55.62 -26.04 -0.81
C MET A 1 55.34 -24.74 -0.04
N LYS A 2 56.33 -24.02 0.52
CA LYS A 2 56.09 -22.76 1.27
C LYS A 2 55.39 -21.65 0.46
N ASN A 3 55.65 -21.53 -0.84
CA ASN A 3 55.03 -20.50 -1.69
C ASN A 3 53.56 -20.81 -2.01
N SER A 4 53.19 -22.08 -2.13
CA SER A 4 51.80 -22.52 -2.34
C SER A 4 50.92 -22.21 -1.12
N TRP A 5 51.46 -22.35 0.10
CA TRP A 5 50.74 -22.03 1.33
C TRP A 5 50.43 -20.52 1.47
N LYS A 6 51.37 -19.65 1.05
CA LYS A 6 51.15 -18.20 1.01
C LYS A 6 50.04 -17.80 0.04
N ILE A 7 49.96 -18.48 -1.12
CA ILE A 7 48.91 -18.25 -2.11
C ILE A 7 47.54 -18.69 -1.55
N ILE A 8 47.47 -19.86 -0.91
CA ILE A 8 46.23 -20.36 -0.29
C ILE A 8 45.75 -19.42 0.82
N ILE A 9 46.65 -18.96 1.69
CA ILE A 9 46.31 -17.96 2.73
C ILE A 9 45.83 -16.66 2.08
N GLY A 10 46.51 -16.17 1.04
CA GLY A 10 46.10 -14.95 0.34
C GLY A 10 44.67 -15.05 -0.22
N ILE A 11 44.34 -16.16 -0.86
CA ILE A 11 42.99 -16.42 -1.39
C ILE A 11 41.96 -16.51 -0.25
N ALA A 12 42.28 -17.23 0.83
CA ALA A 12 41.38 -17.34 1.98
C ALA A 12 41.10 -15.98 2.65
N VAL A 13 42.11 -15.11 2.74
CA VAL A 13 41.96 -13.75 3.28
C VAL A 13 41.08 -12.89 2.36
N VAL A 14 41.28 -12.95 1.04
CA VAL A 14 40.43 -12.23 0.07
C VAL A 14 38.99 -12.71 0.13
N LEU A 15 38.77 -14.03 0.21
CA LEU A 15 37.43 -14.62 0.37
C LEU A 15 36.76 -14.20 1.68
N LEU A 16 37.50 -14.07 2.78
CA LEU A 16 36.96 -13.56 4.04
C LEU A 16 36.59 -12.08 3.94
N ILE A 17 37.47 -11.27 3.33
CA ILE A 17 37.25 -9.82 3.15
C ILE A 17 36.01 -9.54 2.29
N ILE A 18 35.72 -10.37 1.30
CA ILE A 18 34.55 -10.20 0.42
C ILE A 18 33.32 -10.95 0.96
N GLY A 19 33.51 -12.16 1.50
CA GLY A 19 32.43 -13.05 1.92
C GLY A 19 31.68 -12.56 3.16
N ILE A 20 32.38 -12.01 4.17
CA ILE A 20 31.73 -11.47 5.37
C ILE A 20 30.78 -10.31 5.04
N PRO A 21 31.21 -9.23 4.34
CA PRO A 21 30.31 -8.13 4.00
C PRO A 21 29.20 -8.56 3.02
N PHE A 22 29.45 -9.56 2.17
CA PHE A 22 28.43 -10.12 1.30
C PHE A 22 27.28 -10.75 2.10
N VAL A 23 27.58 -11.66 3.04
CA VAL A 23 26.58 -12.31 3.89
C VAL A 23 25.86 -11.29 4.78
N ALA A 24 26.60 -10.32 5.35
CA ALA A 24 25.99 -9.26 6.15
C ALA A 24 25.02 -8.40 5.33
N THR A 25 25.37 -8.07 4.09
CA THR A 25 24.52 -7.30 3.17
C THR A 25 23.26 -8.07 2.79
N TYR A 26 23.39 -9.36 2.46
CA TYR A 26 22.27 -10.23 2.17
C TYR A 26 21.26 -10.32 3.33
N ASN A 27 21.75 -10.57 4.56
CA ASN A 27 20.91 -10.62 5.75
C ASN A 27 20.24 -9.27 6.03
N SER A 28 20.94 -8.16 5.80
CA SER A 28 20.37 -6.82 5.94
C SER A 28 19.27 -6.54 4.91
N LEU A 29 19.42 -7.00 3.66
CA LEU A 29 18.41 -6.85 2.61
C LEU A 29 17.17 -7.70 2.92
N ASN A 30 17.35 -8.96 3.30
CA ASN A 30 16.26 -9.84 3.73
C ASN A 30 15.47 -9.26 4.89
N LYS A 31 16.17 -8.72 5.90
CA LYS A 31 15.51 -8.06 7.03
C LYS A 31 14.64 -6.89 6.57
N LYS A 32 15.16 -6.03 5.70
CA LYS A 32 14.43 -4.88 5.17
C LYS A 32 13.26 -5.28 4.28
N GLN A 33 13.40 -6.34 3.49
CA GLN A 33 12.31 -6.91 2.71
C GLN A 33 11.18 -7.43 3.60
N ASN A 34 11.52 -8.18 4.64
CA ASN A 34 10.54 -8.66 5.63
C ASN A 34 9.84 -7.51 6.36
N GLU A 35 10.53 -6.40 6.65
CA GLU A 35 9.91 -5.20 7.21
C GLU A 35 8.87 -4.59 6.24
N VAL A 36 9.18 -4.55 4.94
CA VAL A 36 8.23 -4.10 3.91
C VAL A 36 7.03 -5.03 3.80
N ASP A 37 7.26 -6.35 3.75
CA ASP A 37 6.20 -7.34 3.59
C ASP A 37 5.29 -7.37 4.84
N ALA A 38 5.85 -7.24 6.05
CA ALA A 38 5.09 -7.12 7.29
C ALA A 38 4.24 -5.85 7.33
N GLN A 39 4.78 -4.71 6.90
CA GLN A 39 4.04 -3.46 6.86
C GLN A 39 2.97 -3.47 5.74
N TRP A 40 3.20 -4.18 4.64
CA TRP A 40 2.18 -4.39 3.62
C TRP A 40 1.00 -5.20 4.18
N ALA A 41 1.26 -6.26 4.95
CA ALA A 41 0.19 -7.03 5.60
C ALA A 41 -0.66 -6.16 6.54
N ASN A 42 -0.05 -5.18 7.22
CA ASN A 42 -0.80 -4.20 8.01
C ASN A 42 -1.74 -3.37 7.13
N VAL A 43 -1.27 -2.87 5.99
CA VAL A 43 -2.10 -2.14 5.00
C VAL A 43 -3.24 -3.02 4.49
N GLU A 44 -2.96 -4.26 4.07
CA GLU A 44 -3.96 -5.20 3.58
C GLU A 44 -5.07 -5.45 4.60
N SER A 45 -4.73 -5.55 5.90
CA SER A 45 -5.74 -5.70 6.95
C SER A 45 -6.73 -4.53 7.01
N LYS A 46 -6.27 -3.30 6.76
CA LYS A 46 -7.11 -2.10 6.76
C LYS A 46 -7.93 -1.99 5.48
N LEU A 47 -7.32 -2.33 4.34
CA LEU A 47 -8.03 -2.42 3.06
C LEU A 47 -9.15 -3.45 3.12
N GLN A 48 -8.92 -4.61 3.72
CA GLN A 48 -9.94 -5.65 3.90
C GLN A 48 -11.12 -5.13 4.72
N ARG A 49 -10.86 -4.45 5.84
CA ARG A 49 -11.94 -3.84 6.64
C ARG A 49 -12.80 -2.88 5.82
N ARG A 50 -12.18 -2.06 4.97
CA ARG A 50 -12.92 -1.17 4.05
C ARG A 50 -13.80 -1.97 3.09
N TYR A 51 -13.26 -3.03 2.49
CA TYR A 51 -14.00 -3.89 1.56
C TYR A 51 -15.18 -4.62 2.22
N ASP A 52 -15.05 -5.00 3.50
CA ASP A 52 -16.10 -5.64 4.28
C ASP A 52 -17.25 -4.68 4.62
N LEU A 53 -16.97 -3.38 4.77
CA LEU A 53 -17.96 -2.36 5.11
C LEU A 53 -18.79 -1.89 3.91
N ILE A 54 -18.20 -1.88 2.71
CA ILE A 54 -18.83 -1.34 1.50
C ILE A 54 -20.18 -1.99 1.15
N PRO A 55 -20.34 -3.33 1.19
CA PRO A 55 -21.63 -3.95 0.89
C PRO A 55 -22.74 -3.47 1.84
N ASN A 56 -22.42 -3.26 3.12
CA ASN A 56 -23.36 -2.78 4.12
C ASN A 56 -23.76 -1.33 3.84
N LEU A 57 -22.79 -0.45 3.51
CA LEU A 57 -23.09 0.92 3.13
C LEU A 57 -23.93 0.99 1.86
N VAL A 58 -23.55 0.25 0.80
CA VAL A 58 -24.30 0.20 -0.47
C VAL A 58 -25.73 -0.28 -0.22
N ASN A 59 -25.93 -1.30 0.61
CA ASN A 59 -27.27 -1.78 0.95
C ASN A 59 -28.10 -0.76 1.72
N ALA A 60 -27.47 0.05 2.58
CA ALA A 60 -28.14 1.07 3.37
C ALA A 60 -28.59 2.27 2.51
N VAL A 61 -27.84 2.63 1.48
CA VAL A 61 -28.10 3.86 0.69
C VAL A 61 -28.78 3.61 -0.67
N LYS A 62 -28.69 2.38 -1.22
CA LYS A 62 -29.26 2.04 -2.55
C LYS A 62 -30.78 2.21 -2.64
N GLY A 63 -31.49 2.20 -1.52
CA GLY A 63 -32.94 2.33 -1.47
C GLY A 63 -33.41 3.71 -1.94
N ASP A 64 -32.67 4.73 -1.51
CA ASP A 64 -33.01 6.14 -1.72
C ASP A 64 -32.21 6.72 -2.91
N MET A 65 -30.98 6.24 -3.14
CA MET A 65 -30.11 6.68 -4.24
C MET A 65 -30.31 5.91 -5.55
N LYS A 66 -31.49 5.35 -5.84
CA LYS A 66 -31.70 4.45 -7.00
C LYS A 66 -31.31 5.04 -8.36
N GLN A 67 -31.30 6.36 -8.48
CA GLN A 67 -30.95 7.07 -9.72
C GLN A 67 -29.42 7.19 -9.92
N GLU A 68 -28.62 6.99 -8.86
CA GLU A 68 -27.16 7.12 -8.83
C GLU A 68 -26.43 5.89 -9.42
N LYS A 69 -26.83 5.50 -10.64
CA LYS A 69 -26.28 4.33 -11.32
C LYS A 69 -24.78 4.43 -11.56
N GLU A 70 -24.29 5.63 -11.86
CA GLU A 70 -22.87 5.87 -12.09
C GLU A 70 -22.05 5.63 -10.82
N VAL A 71 -22.54 6.09 -9.66
CA VAL A 71 -21.88 5.91 -8.36
C VAL A 71 -21.81 4.43 -7.99
N PHE A 72 -22.94 3.71 -8.08
CA PHE A 72 -22.95 2.27 -7.79
C PHE A 72 -22.16 1.45 -8.80
N GLY A 73 -22.16 1.85 -10.08
CA GLY A 73 -21.32 1.28 -11.12
C GLY A 73 -19.84 1.41 -10.79
N ALA A 74 -19.39 2.61 -10.40
CA ALA A 74 -18.01 2.85 -10.00
C ALA A 74 -17.58 2.00 -8.79
N ILE A 75 -18.47 1.78 -7.81
CA ILE A 75 -18.20 0.88 -6.67
C ILE A 75 -18.10 -0.57 -7.14
N ALA A 76 -19.01 -1.02 -8.01
CA ALA A 76 -18.98 -2.37 -8.55
C ALA A 76 -17.69 -2.64 -9.34
N ASP A 77 -17.28 -1.69 -10.17
CA ASP A 77 -16.04 -1.74 -10.95
C ASP A 77 -14.81 -1.77 -10.04
N ALA A 78 -14.76 -0.90 -9.02
CA ALA A 78 -13.68 -0.90 -8.04
C ALA A 78 -13.61 -2.21 -7.25
N ARG A 79 -14.75 -2.80 -6.87
CA ARG A 79 -14.78 -4.13 -6.23
C ARG A 79 -14.27 -5.22 -7.16
N SER A 80 -14.64 -5.16 -8.44
CA SER A 80 -14.12 -6.09 -9.46
C SER A 80 -12.61 -5.97 -9.62
N ALA A 81 -12.08 -4.74 -9.63
CA ALA A 81 -10.64 -4.49 -9.71
C ALA A 81 -9.90 -5.06 -8.50
N VAL A 82 -10.43 -4.88 -7.28
CA VAL A 82 -9.88 -5.47 -6.05
C VAL A 82 -9.84 -7.00 -6.14
N SER A 83 -10.91 -7.64 -6.59
CA SER A 83 -10.96 -9.10 -6.72
C SER A 83 -10.04 -9.67 -7.80
N LYS A 84 -9.68 -8.87 -8.80
CA LYS A 84 -8.78 -9.27 -9.90
C LYS A 84 -7.30 -8.97 -9.62
N ALA A 85 -7.02 -8.14 -8.60
CA ALA A 85 -5.66 -7.75 -8.28
C ALA A 85 -4.87 -8.93 -7.72
N SER A 86 -3.78 -9.29 -8.42
CA SER A 86 -2.92 -10.43 -8.10
C SER A 86 -1.52 -10.01 -7.67
N SER A 87 -1.06 -8.83 -8.12
CA SER A 87 0.21 -8.25 -7.71
C SER A 87 0.03 -7.07 -6.75
N GLN A 88 1.05 -6.76 -5.95
CA GLN A 88 1.04 -5.61 -5.03
C GLN A 88 0.74 -4.28 -5.76
N ASN A 89 1.26 -4.11 -6.98
CA ASN A 89 0.96 -2.94 -7.82
C ASN A 89 -0.52 -2.86 -8.22
N GLU A 90 -1.10 -3.99 -8.61
CA GLU A 90 -2.53 -4.06 -8.93
C GLU A 90 -3.39 -3.81 -7.69
N GLN A 91 -2.99 -4.34 -6.53
CA GLN A 91 -3.68 -4.11 -5.26
C GLN A 91 -3.66 -2.62 -4.88
N ILE A 92 -2.51 -1.94 -5.02
CA ILE A 92 -2.38 -0.48 -4.80
C ILE A 92 -3.31 0.28 -5.75
N LYS A 93 -3.33 -0.06 -7.04
CA LYS A 93 -4.17 0.59 -8.03
C LYS A 93 -5.66 0.38 -7.73
N ALA A 94 -6.07 -0.84 -7.41
CA ALA A 94 -7.44 -1.18 -7.06
C ALA A 94 -7.87 -0.49 -5.76
N ALA A 95 -6.98 -0.37 -4.78
CA ALA A 95 -7.24 0.35 -3.54
C ALA A 95 -7.52 1.84 -3.80
N GLY A 96 -6.78 2.49 -4.71
CA GLY A 96 -7.04 3.89 -5.08
C GLY A 96 -8.34 4.08 -5.89
N GLN A 97 -8.70 3.12 -6.75
CA GLN A 97 -9.99 3.12 -7.43
C GLN A 97 -11.15 3.01 -6.44
N MET A 98 -10.99 2.16 -5.42
CA MET A 98 -11.98 2.02 -4.35
C MET A 98 -12.11 3.28 -3.52
N GLU A 99 -10.99 3.89 -3.11
CA GLU A 99 -10.97 5.16 -2.38
C GLU A 99 -11.76 6.22 -3.14
N SER A 100 -11.47 6.38 -4.44
CA SER A 100 -12.18 7.33 -5.31
C SER A 100 -13.68 7.05 -5.42
N ALA A 101 -14.08 5.78 -5.53
CA ALA A 101 -15.49 5.40 -5.65
C ALA A 101 -16.25 5.65 -4.33
N VAL A 102 -15.62 5.36 -3.18
CA VAL A 102 -16.19 5.62 -1.86
C VAL A 102 -16.30 7.13 -1.60
N SER A 103 -15.29 7.92 -1.95
CA SER A 103 -15.36 9.39 -1.84
C SER A 103 -16.50 9.97 -2.66
N ARG A 104 -16.70 9.49 -3.90
CA ARG A 104 -17.86 9.89 -4.73
C ARG A 104 -19.18 9.48 -4.09
N LEU A 105 -19.27 8.28 -3.52
CA LEU A 105 -20.49 7.84 -2.82
C LEU A 105 -20.82 8.77 -1.65
N ILE A 106 -19.85 9.06 -0.78
CA ILE A 106 -20.03 9.93 0.39
C ILE A 106 -20.46 11.33 -0.07
N ALA A 107 -19.78 11.90 -1.06
CA ALA A 107 -20.16 13.21 -1.61
C ALA A 107 -21.57 13.22 -2.21
N THR A 108 -22.02 12.10 -2.78
CA THR A 108 -23.37 11.99 -3.35
C THR A 108 -24.43 11.86 -2.26
N VAL A 109 -24.13 11.16 -1.15
CA VAL A 109 -25.03 11.03 0.02
C VAL A 109 -25.39 12.41 0.60
N GLU A 110 -24.51 13.40 0.49
CA GLU A 110 -24.79 14.77 0.94
C GLU A 110 -26.02 15.41 0.27
N ASN A 111 -26.38 14.95 -0.94
CA ASN A 111 -27.55 15.43 -1.69
C ASN A 111 -28.87 14.78 -1.27
N TYR A 112 -28.86 13.82 -0.32
CA TYR A 112 -30.01 13.03 0.11
C TYR A 112 -30.26 13.24 1.62
N PRO A 113 -31.02 14.27 2.02
CA PRO A 113 -31.21 14.64 3.44
C PRO A 113 -31.73 13.51 4.33
N GLU A 114 -32.59 12.65 3.80
CA GLU A 114 -33.12 11.47 4.47
C GLU A 114 -32.02 10.49 4.89
N LEU A 115 -30.98 10.30 4.06
CA LEU A 115 -29.84 9.46 4.39
C LEU A 115 -28.95 10.09 5.45
N LYS A 116 -28.83 11.42 5.47
CA LYS A 116 -28.07 12.15 6.50
C LYS A 116 -28.72 12.03 7.88
N SER A 117 -30.05 11.87 7.92
CA SER A 117 -30.80 11.66 9.16
C SER A 117 -30.83 10.19 9.61
N SER A 118 -30.28 9.27 8.82
CA SER A 118 -30.27 7.85 9.14
C SER A 118 -29.06 7.50 10.01
N ASP A 119 -29.30 7.21 11.29
CA ASP A 119 -28.26 6.80 12.26
C ASP A 119 -27.39 5.64 11.73
N ASN A 120 -28.00 4.70 11.00
CA ASN A 120 -27.27 3.57 10.44
C ASN A 120 -26.31 3.98 9.31
N VAL A 121 -26.71 4.91 8.45
CA VAL A 121 -25.89 5.39 7.34
C VAL A 121 -24.75 6.23 7.89
N THR A 122 -25.04 7.18 8.78
CA THR A 122 -24.04 8.02 9.45
C THR A 122 -22.98 7.18 10.16
N ARG A 123 -23.39 6.17 10.95
CA ARG A 123 -22.45 5.25 11.61
C ARG A 123 -21.54 4.51 10.62
N LEU A 124 -22.08 4.02 9.51
CA LEU A 124 -21.28 3.31 8.49
C LEU A 124 -20.29 4.25 7.78
N MET A 125 -20.70 5.50 7.54
CA MET A 125 -19.80 6.53 7.00
C MET A 125 -18.67 6.86 7.99
N ASP A 126 -18.98 6.99 9.28
CA ASP A 126 -17.98 7.22 10.33
C ASP A 126 -16.99 6.05 10.44
N GLU A 127 -17.47 4.80 10.37
CA GLU A 127 -16.61 3.62 10.36
C GLU A 127 -15.67 3.59 9.15
N LEU A 128 -16.17 3.98 7.97
CA LEU A 128 -15.38 4.08 6.75
C LEU A 128 -14.35 5.20 6.81
N ALA A 129 -14.73 6.39 7.28
CA ALA A 129 -13.82 7.51 7.48
C ALA A 129 -12.71 7.14 8.50
N GLY A 130 -13.07 6.51 9.61
CA GLY A 130 -12.12 5.98 10.58
C GLY A 130 -11.19 4.90 9.99
N THR A 131 -11.70 4.08 9.06
CA THR A 131 -10.88 3.11 8.34
C THR A 131 -9.92 3.79 7.37
N GLU A 132 -10.35 4.82 6.65
CA GLU A 132 -9.51 5.58 5.71
C GLU A 132 -8.38 6.33 6.43
N ASN A 133 -8.68 6.93 7.58
CA ASN A 133 -7.65 7.54 8.44
C ASN A 133 -6.58 6.52 8.86
N ARG A 134 -6.98 5.29 9.22
CA ARG A 134 -6.05 4.20 9.54
C ARG A 134 -5.26 3.74 8.31
N ILE A 135 -5.89 3.65 7.14
CA ILE A 135 -5.21 3.32 5.87
C ILE A 135 -4.14 4.37 5.59
N SER A 136 -4.45 5.66 5.73
CA SER A 136 -3.49 6.75 5.50
C SER A 136 -2.26 6.61 6.40
N VAL A 137 -2.45 6.35 7.69
CA VAL A 137 -1.34 6.13 8.63
C VAL A 137 -0.50 4.89 8.26
N GLU A 138 -1.13 3.78 7.92
CA GLU A 138 -0.41 2.55 7.54
C GLU A 138 0.31 2.69 6.18
N ARG A 139 -0.26 3.49 5.27
CA ARG A 139 0.35 3.88 3.99
C ARG A 139 1.63 4.68 4.19
N ASP A 140 1.63 5.67 5.09
CA ASP A 140 2.82 6.48 5.36
C ASP A 140 3.95 5.63 5.94
N LYS A 141 3.63 4.78 6.93
CA LYS A 141 4.58 3.80 7.49
C LYS A 141 5.11 2.84 6.43
N TYR A 142 4.24 2.33 5.56
CA TYR A 142 4.64 1.47 4.43
C TYR A 142 5.62 2.19 3.51
N ASN A 143 5.32 3.43 3.13
CA ASN A 143 6.18 4.22 2.26
C ASN A 143 7.54 4.52 2.91
N GLU A 144 7.60 4.70 4.23
CA GLU A 144 8.85 4.88 4.96
C GLU A 144 9.74 3.62 4.89
N VAL A 145 9.17 2.43 5.17
CA VAL A 145 9.94 1.18 5.09
C VAL A 145 10.35 0.85 3.65
N VAL A 146 9.48 1.11 2.67
CA VAL A 146 9.79 0.97 1.24
C VAL A 146 10.91 1.92 0.84
N LYS A 147 10.89 3.17 1.30
CA LYS A 147 11.98 4.13 1.05
C LYS A 147 13.29 3.62 1.62
N SER A 148 13.30 3.11 2.85
CA SER A 148 14.50 2.54 3.47
C SER A 148 15.04 1.35 2.67
N TYR A 149 14.17 0.40 2.31
CA TYR A 149 14.51 -0.77 1.51
C TYR A 149 15.01 -0.39 0.10
N ASN A 150 14.26 0.43 -0.64
CA ASN A 150 14.62 0.85 -2.00
C ASN A 150 15.95 1.63 -2.02
N THR A 151 16.19 2.48 -1.01
CA THR A 151 17.47 3.18 -0.87
C THR A 151 18.60 2.18 -0.68
N LYS A 152 18.40 1.16 0.15
CA LYS A 152 19.41 0.11 0.40
C LYS A 152 19.69 -0.72 -0.84
N VAL A 153 18.66 -1.13 -1.57
CA VAL A 153 18.77 -1.85 -2.86
C VAL A 153 19.55 -1.03 -3.89
N LYS A 154 19.36 0.30 -3.95
CA LYS A 154 20.02 1.17 -4.94
C LYS A 154 21.42 1.64 -4.55
N SER A 155 21.78 1.60 -3.26
CA SER A 155 23.06 2.12 -2.77
C SER A 155 24.22 1.16 -3.01
N ALA A 156 25.36 1.67 -3.52
CA ALA A 156 26.60 0.89 -3.56
C ALA A 156 27.20 0.72 -2.14
N PRO A 157 27.81 -0.43 -1.79
CA PRO A 157 28.02 -1.62 -2.62
C PRO A 157 26.82 -2.60 -2.63
N THR A 158 25.72 -2.26 -1.97
CA THR A 158 24.57 -3.16 -1.79
C THR A 158 23.86 -3.48 -3.12
N SER A 159 23.84 -2.55 -4.06
CA SER A 159 23.24 -2.73 -5.40
C SER A 159 23.83 -3.89 -6.20
N PHE A 160 25.12 -4.20 -6.03
CA PHE A 160 25.75 -5.36 -6.68
C PHE A 160 25.22 -6.69 -6.12
N VAL A 161 25.11 -6.78 -4.79
CA VAL A 161 24.55 -7.94 -4.10
C VAL A 161 23.06 -8.07 -4.42
N ALA A 162 22.34 -6.95 -4.42
CA ALA A 162 20.92 -6.91 -4.75
C ALA A 162 20.65 -7.41 -6.17
N GLY A 163 21.39 -6.92 -7.17
CA GLY A 163 21.26 -7.36 -8.56
C GLY A 163 21.63 -8.83 -8.77
N MET A 164 22.67 -9.33 -8.08
CA MET A 164 23.08 -10.73 -8.16
C MET A 164 22.05 -11.70 -7.57
N LEU A 165 21.37 -11.30 -6.50
CA LEU A 165 20.45 -12.15 -5.74
C LEU A 165 18.96 -11.85 -5.99
N GLY A 166 18.64 -10.96 -6.95
CA GLY A 166 17.27 -10.68 -7.36
C GLY A 166 16.46 -9.79 -6.41
N PHE A 167 17.11 -8.96 -5.59
CA PHE A 167 16.39 -7.99 -4.76
C PHE A 167 15.94 -6.81 -5.61
N GLU A 168 14.64 -6.78 -5.91
CA GLU A 168 14.01 -5.71 -6.66
C GLU A 168 13.41 -4.64 -5.74
N THR A 169 13.27 -3.41 -6.25
CA THR A 169 12.60 -2.33 -5.53
C THR A 169 11.11 -2.60 -5.37
N LYS A 170 10.53 -2.17 -4.25
CA LYS A 170 9.11 -2.28 -3.96
C LYS A 170 8.37 -1.00 -4.35
N PRO A 171 7.12 -1.09 -4.82
CA PRO A 171 6.33 0.09 -5.18
C PRO A 171 5.95 0.91 -3.94
N TYR A 172 5.74 2.21 -4.14
CA TYR A 172 5.14 3.06 -3.11
C TYR A 172 3.62 2.95 -3.17
N PHE A 173 2.96 3.01 -2.02
CA PHE A 173 1.52 3.17 -1.94
C PHE A 173 1.20 4.68 -1.90
N LYS A 174 0.94 5.27 -3.06
CA LYS A 174 0.58 6.69 -3.15
C LYS A 174 -0.93 6.89 -2.98
N ALA A 175 -1.31 8.06 -2.47
CA ALA A 175 -2.70 8.51 -2.56
C ALA A 175 -3.12 8.66 -4.02
N VAL A 176 -4.43 8.65 -4.26
CA VAL A 176 -5.00 8.88 -5.59
C VAL A 176 -4.52 10.24 -6.12
N GLU A 177 -4.16 10.30 -7.41
CA GLU A 177 -3.87 11.56 -8.09
C GLU A 177 -5.04 12.55 -7.92
N GLY A 178 -4.76 13.72 -7.36
CA GLY A 178 -5.78 14.74 -7.07
C GLY A 178 -6.16 14.90 -5.59
N ALA A 179 -5.79 13.95 -4.72
CA ALA A 179 -5.95 14.11 -3.26
C ALA A 179 -5.07 15.24 -2.68
N ASP A 180 -4.03 15.66 -3.41
CA ASP A 180 -3.16 16.79 -3.06
C ASP A 180 -3.84 18.16 -3.27
N LYS A 181 -4.99 18.22 -3.96
CA LYS A 181 -5.78 19.45 -4.11
C LYS A 181 -6.75 19.58 -2.95
N ALA A 182 -6.35 20.31 -1.91
CA ALA A 182 -7.27 20.71 -0.85
C ALA A 182 -8.47 21.46 -1.48
N PRO A 183 -9.71 21.15 -1.09
CA PRO A 183 -10.85 21.95 -1.52
C PRO A 183 -10.69 23.38 -1.00
N GLU A 184 -10.81 24.37 -1.90
CA GLU A 184 -10.87 25.77 -1.49
C GLU A 184 -12.17 25.98 -0.70
N VAL A 185 -12.04 26.17 0.61
CA VAL A 185 -13.19 26.52 1.45
C VAL A 185 -13.50 27.98 1.20
N ASN A 186 -14.46 28.23 0.30
CA ASN A 186 -14.98 29.56 0.09
C ASN A 186 -16.24 29.74 0.97
N PHE A 187 -16.20 30.76 1.84
CA PHE A 187 -17.28 31.06 2.79
C PHE A 187 -18.25 32.15 2.27
N ASP A 188 -18.24 32.41 0.97
CA ASP A 188 -19.09 33.44 0.33
C ASP A 188 -20.57 33.04 0.26
#